data_AF-A0A8T4HJP8-F1
#
_entry.id   AF-A0A8T4HJP8-F1
#
_cell.length_a   1.000
_cell.length_b   1.000
_cell.length_c   1.000
_cell.angle_alpha   90.00
_cell.angle_beta   90.00
_cell.angle_gamma   90.00
#
_symmetry.space_group_name_H-M   'P 1'
#
loop_
_entity.id
_entity.type
_entity.pdbx_description
1 polymer ?
#
loop_
_entity_poly.entity_id
_entity_poly.type
_entity_poly.pdbx_seq_one_letter_code
_entity_poly.pdbx_strand_id
1 'polypeptide(L)'
;MTLAVGIFDLFTYGIPGALHLSLIIYVLARLNLIDLASLASAPSVLQVVGAAVASYLLGQLAYPLSALLDKVAPRWNWSIDHARREFVARVPESRERAFVRADTSLLLAAAELHDKEAAGEITRLQGVALLLRNSALALVFALAVAVLELVLGTARLPAGGCAALLLVSLIAAIRHGRRVRHWDRLKTLEICFWIPDIDDRLDSTP
;
A
#
# COMPACT_ATOMS: atom_id res chain seq x y z
N MET A 1 -7.54 22.77 8.20
CA MET A 1 -7.14 21.38 7.93
C MET A 1 -8.36 20.50 8.13
N THR A 2 -9.11 20.26 7.07
CA THR A 2 -10.22 19.31 7.10
C THR A 2 -9.62 17.91 6.96
N LEU A 3 -9.80 17.08 7.98
CA LEU A 3 -9.66 15.62 7.88
C LEU A 3 -10.77 15.13 6.94
N ALA A 4 -10.64 15.43 5.65
CA ALA A 4 -11.37 14.73 4.62
C ALA A 4 -10.74 13.34 4.55
N VAL A 5 -11.07 12.48 5.52
CA VAL A 5 -10.74 11.07 5.48
C VAL A 5 -11.48 10.54 4.26
N GLY A 6 -10.77 10.46 3.14
CA GLY A 6 -11.30 9.82 1.96
C GLY A 6 -11.62 8.38 2.32
N ILE A 7 -12.69 7.82 1.75
CA ILE A 7 -13.02 6.40 1.95
C ILE A 7 -11.81 5.50 1.61
N PHE A 8 -10.99 5.94 0.65
CA PHE A 8 -9.73 5.31 0.28
C PHE A 8 -8.67 5.36 1.37
N ASP A 9 -8.53 6.43 2.14
CA ASP A 9 -7.60 6.47 3.28
C ASP A 9 -8.02 5.50 4.36
N LEU A 10 -9.32 5.44 4.66
CA LEU A 10 -9.85 4.49 5.63
C LEU A 10 -9.53 3.05 5.23
N PHE A 11 -9.69 2.67 3.96
CA PHE A 11 -9.31 1.34 3.50
C PHE A 11 -7.79 1.15 3.51
N THR A 12 -7.04 2.14 3.05
CA THR A 12 -5.59 2.10 2.91
C THR A 12 -4.87 1.85 4.24
N TYR A 13 -5.39 2.37 5.34
CA TYR A 13 -4.83 2.16 6.68
C TYR A 13 -5.63 1.15 7.51
N GLY A 14 -6.95 1.08 7.33
CA GLY A 14 -7.82 0.20 8.11
C GLY A 14 -7.62 -1.28 7.83
N ILE A 15 -7.52 -1.69 6.56
CA ILE A 15 -7.35 -3.12 6.21
C ILE A 15 -6.00 -3.66 6.72
N PRO A 16 -4.84 -3.02 6.45
CA PRO A 16 -3.57 -3.49 6.99
C PRO A 16 -3.56 -3.40 8.51
N GLY A 17 -4.15 -2.35 9.06
CA GLY A 17 -4.35 -2.17 10.48
C GLY A 17 -5.05 -3.35 11.15
N ALA A 18 -6.13 -3.84 10.54
CA ALA A 18 -6.87 -5.00 11.01
C ALA A 18 -6.00 -6.26 10.97
N LEU A 19 -5.19 -6.45 9.92
CA LEU A 19 -4.24 -7.57 9.87
C LEU A 19 -3.21 -7.52 11.01
N HIS A 20 -2.65 -6.34 11.29
CA HIS A 20 -1.74 -6.15 12.43
C HIS A 20 -2.45 -6.40 13.76
N LEU A 21 -3.67 -5.87 13.93
CA LEU A 21 -4.46 -6.04 15.14
C LEU A 21 -4.80 -7.52 15.39
N SER A 22 -5.25 -8.25 14.36
CA SER A 22 -5.52 -9.68 14.45
C SER A 22 -4.28 -10.47 14.84
N LEU A 23 -3.11 -10.13 14.28
CA LEU A 23 -1.84 -10.78 14.65
C LEU A 23 -1.45 -10.48 16.10
N ILE A 24 -1.60 -9.23 16.56
CA ILE A 24 -1.30 -8.85 17.95
C ILE A 24 -2.21 -9.60 18.91
N ILE A 25 -3.52 -9.63 18.66
CA ILE A 25 -4.49 -10.36 19.47
C ILE A 25 -4.12 -11.85 19.52
N TYR A 26 -3.77 -12.44 18.37
CA TYR A 26 -3.33 -13.83 18.30
C TYR A 26 -2.12 -14.12 19.19
N VAL A 27 -1.06 -13.30 19.07
CA VAL A 27 0.17 -13.47 19.86
C VAL A 27 -0.09 -13.26 21.35
N LEU A 28 -0.84 -12.23 21.73
CA LEU A 28 -1.19 -11.96 23.13
C LEU A 28 -2.02 -13.10 23.75
N ALA A 29 -2.99 -13.63 23.01
CA ALA A 29 -3.79 -14.76 23.46
C ALA A 29 -2.92 -16.01 23.62
N ARG A 30 -1.97 -16.24 22.69
CA ARG A 30 -1.06 -17.39 22.75
C ARG A 30 -0.09 -17.32 23.94
N LEU A 31 0.29 -16.11 24.34
CA LEU A 31 1.11 -15.85 25.52
C LEU A 31 0.31 -15.82 26.84
N ASN A 32 -1.00 -16.08 26.79
CA ASN A 32 -1.93 -15.96 27.93
C ASN A 32 -1.91 -14.56 28.58
N LEU A 33 -1.57 -13.52 27.82
CA LEU A 33 -1.56 -12.12 28.31
C LEU A 33 -2.96 -11.50 28.26
N ILE A 34 -3.85 -12.04 27.42
CA ILE A 34 -5.25 -11.63 27.32
C ILE A 34 -6.15 -12.84 27.39
N ASP A 35 -7.30 -12.67 28.04
CA ASP A 35 -8.38 -13.65 28.01
C ASP A 35 -9.39 -13.30 26.90
N LEU A 36 -9.49 -14.18 25.90
CA LEU A 36 -10.41 -14.01 24.78
C LEU A 36 -11.88 -14.09 25.23
N ALA A 37 -12.18 -14.82 26.31
CA ALA A 37 -13.54 -14.91 26.83
C ALA A 37 -13.99 -13.58 27.44
N SER A 38 -13.13 -12.94 28.24
CA SER A 38 -13.36 -11.59 28.74
C SER A 38 -13.52 -10.58 27.59
N LEU A 39 -12.68 -10.66 26.56
CA LEU A 39 -12.78 -9.76 25.41
C LEU A 39 -14.09 -9.94 24.65
N ALA A 40 -14.55 -11.18 24.47
CA ALA A 40 -15.82 -11.52 23.81
C ALA A 40 -17.06 -11.08 24.60
N SER A 41 -16.95 -10.97 25.93
CA SER A 41 -18.04 -10.53 26.81
C SER A 41 -18.30 -9.02 26.80
N ALA A 42 -17.39 -8.24 26.20
CA ALA A 42 -17.55 -6.79 26.09
C ALA A 42 -18.72 -6.40 25.16
N PRO A 43 -19.30 -5.20 25.31
CA PRO A 43 -20.35 -4.72 24.41
C PRO A 43 -19.89 -4.75 22.95
N SER A 44 -20.68 -5.39 22.09
CA SER A 44 -20.33 -5.60 20.67
C SER A 44 -20.03 -4.30 19.94
N VAL A 45 -20.77 -3.23 20.23
CA VAL A 45 -20.53 -1.90 19.66
C VAL A 45 -19.14 -1.36 20.05
N LEU A 46 -18.74 -1.54 21.31
CA LEU A 46 -17.43 -1.09 21.79
C LEU A 46 -16.31 -1.91 21.15
N GLN A 47 -16.49 -3.23 20.97
CA GLN A 47 -15.53 -4.07 20.26
C GLN A 47 -15.37 -3.64 18.80
N VAL A 48 -16.46 -3.39 18.09
CA VAL A 48 -16.41 -2.99 16.67
C VAL A 48 -15.77 -1.61 16.51
N VAL A 49 -16.20 -0.62 17.31
CA VAL A 49 -15.63 0.74 17.25
C VAL A 49 -14.17 0.72 17.70
N GLY A 50 -13.85 0.03 18.79
CA GLY A 50 -12.50 -0.11 19.29
C GLY A 50 -11.57 -0.80 18.29
N ALA A 51 -12.02 -1.90 17.68
CA ALA A 51 -11.26 -2.60 16.65
C ALA A 51 -11.06 -1.74 15.41
N ALA A 52 -12.07 -1.00 14.96
CA ALA A 52 -11.96 -0.09 13.82
C ALA A 52 -10.94 1.03 14.08
N VAL A 53 -11.02 1.68 15.24
CA VAL A 53 -10.10 2.77 15.63
C VAL A 53 -8.68 2.23 15.82
N ALA A 54 -8.51 1.12 16.55
CA ALA A 54 -7.20 0.51 16.77
C ALA A 54 -6.56 0.05 15.47
N SER A 55 -7.35 -0.55 14.56
CA SER A 55 -6.88 -0.93 13.23
C SER A 55 -6.39 0.29 12.47
N TYR A 56 -7.19 1.35 12.39
CA TYR A 56 -6.79 2.58 11.68
C TYR A 56 -5.49 3.19 12.24
N LEU A 57 -5.36 3.28 13.57
CA LEU A 57 -4.16 3.79 14.23
C LEU A 57 -2.93 2.90 13.97
N LEU A 58 -3.08 1.58 14.07
CA LEU A 58 -1.99 0.65 13.78
C LEU A 58 -1.56 0.72 12.32
N GLY A 59 -2.52 0.88 11.39
CA GLY A 59 -2.23 1.08 9.97
C GLY A 59 -1.40 2.33 9.70
N GLN A 60 -1.72 3.44 10.39
CA GLN A 60 -0.93 4.67 10.34
C GLN A 60 0.47 4.49 10.93
N LEU A 61 0.59 3.84 12.09
CA LEU A 61 1.89 3.59 12.73
C LEU A 61 2.78 2.62 11.93
N ALA A 62 2.17 1.71 11.18
CA ALA A 62 2.88 0.78 10.31
C ALA A 62 3.43 1.44 9.03
N TYR A 63 2.98 2.65 8.69
CA TYR A 63 3.40 3.38 7.50
C TYR A 63 4.92 3.65 7.42
N PRO A 64 5.59 4.24 8.43
CA PRO A 64 7.04 4.43 8.39
C PRO A 64 7.81 3.11 8.32
N LEU A 65 7.28 2.07 8.98
CA LEU A 65 7.91 0.75 9.01
C LEU A 65 7.81 0.05 7.65
N SER A 66 6.70 0.23 6.94
CA SER A 66 6.51 -0.33 5.59
C SER A 66 7.39 0.37 4.55
N ALA A 67 7.72 1.66 4.76
CA ALA A 67 8.70 2.37 3.94
C ALA A 67 10.12 1.81 4.08
N LEU A 68 10.49 1.28 5.25
CA LEU A 68 11.77 0.57 5.43
C LEU A 68 11.77 -0.76 4.67
N LEU A 69 10.64 -1.45 4.62
CA LEU A 69 10.50 -2.71 3.87
C LEU A 69 10.73 -2.51 2.37
N ASP A 70 10.31 -1.38 1.80
CA ASP A 70 10.59 -1.04 0.38
C ASP A 70 12.10 -0.92 0.09
N LYS A 71 12.95 -0.59 1.09
CA LYS A 71 14.41 -0.56 0.92
C LYS A 71 15.03 -1.96 0.86
N VAL A 72 14.43 -2.93 1.55
CA VAL A 72 14.96 -4.29 1.70
C VAL A 72 14.35 -5.25 0.68
N ALA A 73 13.11 -4.99 0.24
CA ALA A 73 12.40 -5.85 -0.70
C ALA A 73 13.17 -5.94 -2.03
N PRO A 74 13.29 -7.13 -2.65
CA PRO A 74 14.10 -7.36 -3.83
C PRO A 74 13.70 -6.37 -4.94
N ARG A 75 14.64 -5.62 -5.51
CA ARG A 75 14.39 -4.60 -6.55
C ARG A 75 13.99 -5.26 -7.86
N TRP A 76 12.75 -5.73 -7.96
CA TRP A 76 12.19 -6.21 -9.21
C TRP A 76 11.95 -5.00 -10.11
N ASN A 77 12.46 -5.04 -11.34
CA ASN A 77 12.64 -3.99 -12.37
C ASN A 77 11.48 -3.00 -12.70
N TRP A 78 10.67 -2.56 -11.74
CA TRP A 78 9.52 -1.66 -11.90
C TRP A 78 9.87 -0.25 -11.36
N SER A 79 10.99 0.31 -11.83
CA SER A 79 11.39 1.69 -11.49
C SER A 79 10.54 2.72 -12.24
N ILE A 80 10.59 3.99 -11.81
CA ILE A 80 9.94 5.11 -12.51
C ILE A 80 10.38 5.15 -13.98
N ASP A 81 11.66 4.86 -14.24
CA ASP A 81 12.22 4.85 -15.59
C ASP A 81 11.58 3.78 -16.48
N HIS A 82 11.08 2.68 -15.91
CA HIS A 82 10.39 1.67 -16.70
C HIS A 82 9.05 2.21 -17.20
N ALA A 83 8.26 2.85 -16.33
CA ALA A 83 6.99 3.47 -16.73
C ALA A 83 7.21 4.55 -17.80
N ARG A 84 8.26 5.38 -17.65
CA ARG A 84 8.65 6.38 -18.65
C ARG A 84 9.07 5.76 -19.98
N ARG A 85 9.93 4.73 -19.96
CA ARG A 85 10.35 4.02 -21.18
C ARG A 85 9.17 3.37 -21.88
N GLU A 86 8.26 2.75 -21.13
CA GLU A 86 7.06 2.15 -21.69
C GLU A 86 6.13 3.21 -22.31
N PHE A 87 5.93 4.34 -21.62
CA PHE A 87 5.18 5.47 -22.15
C PHE A 87 5.76 5.99 -23.47
N VAL A 88 7.07 6.27 -23.51
CA VAL A 88 7.77 6.74 -24.72
C VAL A 88 7.75 5.70 -25.84
N ALA A 89 7.75 4.40 -25.50
CA ALA A 89 7.60 3.34 -26.50
C ALA A 89 6.19 3.31 -27.11
N ARG A 90 5.15 3.64 -26.33
CA ARG A 90 3.75 3.73 -26.79
C ARG A 90 3.46 5.03 -27.54
N VAL A 91 4.06 6.15 -27.13
CA VAL A 91 3.87 7.49 -27.70
C VAL A 91 5.23 8.11 -28.04
N PRO A 92 5.84 7.77 -29.19
CA PRO A 92 7.19 8.20 -29.55
C PRO A 92 7.34 9.73 -29.65
N GLU A 93 6.28 10.43 -30.03
CA GLU A 93 6.22 11.89 -30.16
C GLU A 93 6.47 12.61 -28.83
N SER A 94 6.22 11.94 -27.70
CA SER A 94 6.44 12.51 -26.37
C SER A 94 7.89 12.47 -25.89
N ARG A 95 8.80 11.79 -26.63
CA ARG A 95 10.18 11.49 -26.18
C ARG A 95 10.97 12.72 -25.74
N GLU A 96 10.77 13.84 -26.41
CA GLU A 96 11.51 15.09 -26.18
C GLU A 96 10.78 16.08 -25.28
N ARG A 97 9.54 15.78 -24.87
CA ARG A 97 8.73 16.68 -24.05
C ARG A 97 9.27 16.76 -22.62
N ALA A 98 9.33 17.98 -22.07
CA ALA A 98 9.89 18.28 -20.75
C ALA A 98 9.15 17.52 -19.64
N PHE A 99 7.82 17.38 -19.76
CA PHE A 99 6.99 16.71 -18.75
C PHE A 99 7.36 15.22 -18.55
N VAL A 100 7.90 14.53 -19.56
CA VAL A 100 8.31 13.12 -19.42
C VAL A 100 9.44 12.95 -18.40
N ARG A 101 10.27 13.99 -18.22
CA ARG A 101 11.39 14.00 -17.27
C ARG A 101 11.02 14.62 -15.92
N ALA A 102 9.91 15.36 -15.86
CA ALA A 102 9.44 16.05 -14.67
C ALA A 102 9.12 15.10 -13.51
N ASP A 103 9.17 15.64 -12.30
CA ASP A 103 8.87 14.89 -11.08
C ASP A 103 7.40 14.43 -11.05
N THR A 104 7.16 13.21 -10.55
CA THR A 104 5.81 12.63 -10.52
C THR A 104 4.83 13.43 -9.66
N SER A 105 5.32 14.08 -8.60
CA SER A 105 4.49 14.95 -7.75
C SER A 105 4.03 16.21 -8.49
N LEU A 106 4.90 16.81 -9.31
CA LEU A 106 4.54 17.95 -10.16
C LEU A 106 3.53 17.56 -11.24
N LEU A 107 3.72 16.40 -11.86
CA LEU A 107 2.78 15.87 -12.85
C LEU A 107 1.41 15.58 -12.24
N LEU A 108 1.36 15.04 -11.02
CA LEU A 108 0.10 14.82 -10.31
C LEU A 108 -0.60 16.14 -10.00
N ALA A 109 0.12 17.15 -9.51
CA ALA A 109 -0.44 18.48 -9.25
C ALA A 109 -0.98 19.12 -10.53
N ALA A 110 -0.26 19.00 -11.65
CA ALA A 110 -0.72 19.47 -12.95
C ALA A 110 -2.00 18.74 -13.40
N ALA A 111 -2.08 17.43 -13.20
CA ALA A 111 -3.28 16.65 -13.48
C ALA A 111 -4.46 17.07 -12.60
N GLU A 112 -4.27 17.29 -11.29
CA GLU A 112 -5.32 17.73 -10.37
C GLU A 112 -5.89 19.12 -10.73
N LEU A 113 -5.06 20.01 -11.26
CA LEU A 113 -5.48 21.34 -11.70
C LEU A 113 -6.30 21.30 -13.00
N HIS A 114 -6.04 20.32 -13.87
CA HIS A 114 -6.69 20.22 -15.18
C HIS A 114 -7.96 19.35 -15.12
N ASP A 115 -7.87 18.18 -14.50
CA ASP A 115 -8.94 17.20 -14.41
C ASP A 115 -8.91 16.47 -13.06
N LYS A 116 -9.80 16.90 -12.16
CA LYS A 116 -9.95 16.30 -10.83
C LYS A 116 -10.46 14.86 -10.86
N GLU A 117 -11.25 14.48 -11.87
CA GLU A 117 -11.79 13.13 -11.96
C GLU A 117 -10.69 12.16 -12.39
N ALA A 118 -9.92 12.52 -13.41
CA ALA A 118 -8.77 11.74 -13.86
C ALA A 118 -7.69 11.64 -12.77
N ALA A 119 -7.42 12.72 -12.05
CA ALA A 119 -6.51 12.72 -10.91
C ALA A 119 -7.02 11.84 -9.75
N GLY A 120 -8.34 11.82 -9.51
CA GLY A 120 -8.96 10.94 -8.51
C GLY A 120 -8.68 9.46 -8.77
N GLU A 121 -8.63 9.04 -10.03
CA GLU A 121 -8.27 7.66 -10.38
C GLU A 121 -6.80 7.32 -10.10
N ILE A 122 -5.89 8.27 -10.30
CA ILE A 122 -4.47 8.14 -9.95
C ILE A 122 -4.35 8.00 -8.43
N THR A 123 -4.95 8.91 -7.66
CA THR A 123 -4.96 8.85 -6.19
C THR A 123 -5.55 7.54 -5.66
N ARG A 124 -6.58 6.98 -6.33
CA ARG A 124 -7.12 5.65 -6.00
C ARG A 124 -6.08 4.54 -6.20
N LEU A 125 -5.35 4.54 -7.32
CA LEU A 125 -4.29 3.56 -7.58
C LEU A 125 -3.16 3.68 -6.55
N GLN A 126 -2.77 4.90 -6.18
CA GLN A 126 -1.79 5.15 -5.13
C GLN A 126 -2.25 4.61 -3.77
N GLY A 127 -3.51 4.85 -3.40
CA GLY A 127 -4.11 4.28 -2.19
C GLY A 127 -4.05 2.76 -2.17
N VAL A 128 -4.42 2.09 -3.27
CA VAL A 128 -4.34 0.62 -3.39
C VAL A 128 -2.89 0.11 -3.32
N ALA A 129 -1.94 0.82 -3.95
CA ALA A 129 -0.53 0.47 -3.85
C ALA A 129 0.02 0.58 -2.42
N LEU A 130 -0.40 1.62 -1.70
CA LEU A 130 -0.01 1.89 -0.31
C LEU A 130 -0.64 0.87 0.64
N LEU A 131 -1.91 0.54 0.41
CA LEU A 131 -2.63 -0.54 1.07
C LEU A 131 -1.88 -1.86 0.96
N LEU A 132 -1.56 -2.29 -0.26
CA LEU A 132 -0.86 -3.55 -0.51
C LEU A 132 0.52 -3.58 0.13
N ARG A 133 1.22 -2.44 0.15
CA ARG A 133 2.52 -2.32 0.85
C ARG A 133 2.37 -2.50 2.35
N ASN A 134 1.43 -1.81 2.98
CA ASN A 134 1.21 -1.91 4.42
C ASN A 134 0.74 -3.32 4.82
N SER A 135 -0.10 -3.96 3.99
CA SER A 135 -0.51 -5.36 4.21
C SER A 135 0.65 -6.34 4.07
N ALA A 136 1.58 -6.11 3.13
CA ALA A 136 2.77 -6.93 2.99
C ALA A 136 3.61 -6.94 4.28
N LEU A 137 3.73 -5.80 4.97
CA LEU A 137 4.41 -5.74 6.27
C LEU A 137 3.71 -6.61 7.33
N ALA A 138 2.37 -6.53 7.43
CA ALA A 138 1.61 -7.38 8.34
C ALA A 138 1.85 -8.88 8.05
N LEU A 139 1.87 -9.24 6.77
CA LEU A 139 2.12 -10.60 6.30
C LEU A 139 3.54 -11.09 6.62
N VAL A 140 4.55 -10.21 6.60
CA VAL A 140 5.92 -10.56 7.03
C VAL A 140 5.93 -10.94 8.51
N PHE A 141 5.30 -10.16 9.38
CA PHE A 141 5.22 -10.48 10.80
C PHE A 141 4.42 -11.75 11.05
N ALA A 142 3.28 -11.91 10.37
CA ALA A 142 2.47 -13.13 10.48
C ALA A 142 3.25 -14.36 10.03
N LEU A 143 4.02 -14.25 8.94
CA LEU A 143 4.88 -15.32 8.46
C LEU A 143 5.97 -15.67 9.47
N ALA A 144 6.60 -14.67 10.10
CA ALA A 144 7.60 -14.91 11.14
C ALA A 144 7.01 -15.67 12.34
N VAL A 145 5.81 -15.30 12.79
CA VAL A 145 5.09 -16.03 13.85
C VAL A 145 4.76 -17.45 13.42
N ALA A 146 4.25 -17.66 12.20
CA ALA A 146 3.94 -19.00 11.69
C ALA A 146 5.18 -19.89 11.57
N VAL A 147 6.34 -19.34 11.19
CA VAL A 147 7.61 -20.06 11.14
C VAL A 147 8.09 -20.41 12.56
N LEU A 148 7.95 -19.51 13.53
CA LEU A 148 8.28 -19.80 14.93
C LEU A 148 7.40 -20.93 15.48
N GLU A 149 6.11 -20.94 15.17
CA GLU A 149 5.21 -22.02 15.55
C GLU A 149 5.50 -23.34 14.85
N LEU A 150 6.00 -23.31 13.62
CA LEU A 150 6.44 -24.50 12.92
C LEU A 150 7.65 -25.16 13.62
N VAL A 151 8.55 -24.35 14.20
CA VAL A 151 9.74 -24.82 14.91
C VAL A 151 9.42 -25.25 16.34
N LEU A 152 8.66 -24.45 17.09
CA LEU A 152 8.41 -24.63 18.52
C LEU A 152 7.10 -25.36 18.85
N GLY A 153 6.16 -25.41 17.90
CA GLY A 153 4.82 -25.92 18.11
C GLY A 153 4.69 -27.44 17.95
N THR A 154 3.69 -28.00 18.64
CA THR A 154 3.28 -29.40 18.51
C THR A 154 2.47 -29.65 17.23
N ALA A 155 1.76 -28.64 16.71
CA ALA A 155 0.91 -28.71 15.53
C ALA A 155 1.65 -28.23 14.26
N ARG A 156 2.69 -28.95 13.84
CA ARG A 156 3.58 -28.54 12.73
C ARG A 156 2.89 -28.51 11.37
N LEU A 157 1.98 -29.44 11.09
CA LEU A 157 1.26 -29.51 9.81
C LEU A 157 0.42 -28.26 9.51
N PRO A 158 -0.51 -27.82 10.39
CA PRO A 158 -1.28 -26.60 10.14
C PRO A 158 -0.40 -25.34 10.15
N ALA A 159 0.62 -25.27 11.01
CA ALA A 159 1.57 -24.15 11.02
C ALA A 159 2.31 -24.01 9.68
N GLY A 160 2.74 -25.15 9.09
CA GLY A 160 3.40 -25.17 7.79
C GLY A 160 2.48 -24.73 6.66
N GLY A 161 1.23 -25.19 6.67
CA GLY A 161 0.21 -24.73 5.71
C GLY A 161 -0.06 -23.23 5.79
N CYS A 162 -0.21 -22.69 7.00
CA CYS A 162 -0.37 -21.25 7.22
C CYS A 162 0.84 -20.46 6.75
N ALA A 163 2.06 -20.92 7.07
CA ALA A 163 3.29 -20.27 6.62
C ALA A 163 3.39 -20.23 5.09
N ALA A 164 3.06 -21.32 4.40
CA ALA A 164 3.04 -21.37 2.94
C ALA A 164 2.01 -20.39 2.35
N LEU A 165 0.79 -20.36 2.88
CA LEU A 165 -0.26 -19.44 2.43
C LEU A 165 0.12 -17.97 2.66
N LEU A 166 0.70 -17.65 3.81
CA LEU A 166 1.18 -16.30 4.14
C LEU A 166 2.33 -15.88 3.21
N LEU A 167 3.26 -16.78 2.90
CA LEU A 167 4.36 -16.52 1.97
C LEU A 167 3.83 -16.24 0.55
N VAL A 168 2.91 -17.05 0.05
CA VAL A 168 2.28 -16.83 -1.26
C VAL A 168 1.53 -15.50 -1.27
N SER A 169 0.77 -15.19 -0.22
CA SER A 169 0.03 -13.93 -0.08
C SER A 169 0.97 -12.73 -0.04
N LEU A 170 2.11 -12.84 0.65
CA LEU A 170 3.13 -11.80 0.73
C LEU A 170 3.72 -11.51 -0.65
N ILE A 171 4.11 -12.56 -1.39
CA ILE A 171 4.66 -12.41 -2.74
C ILE A 171 3.63 -11.78 -3.67
N ALA A 172 2.37 -12.23 -3.60
CA ALA A 172 1.27 -11.67 -4.37
C ALA A 172 1.05 -10.19 -4.04
N ALA A 173 1.01 -9.82 -2.76
CA ALA A 173 0.83 -8.43 -2.32
C ALA A 173 1.96 -7.52 -2.82
N ILE A 174 3.22 -7.96 -2.73
CA ILE A 174 4.37 -7.19 -3.24
C ILE A 174 4.30 -7.02 -4.76
N ARG A 175 4.01 -8.12 -5.49
CA ARG A 175 3.94 -8.10 -6.96
C ARG A 175 2.79 -7.24 -7.46
N HIS A 176 1.59 -7.40 -6.89
CA HIS A 176 0.43 -6.58 -7.23
C HIS A 176 0.64 -5.12 -6.84
N GLY A 177 1.17 -4.83 -5.65
CA GLY A 177 1.43 -3.45 -5.21
C GLY A 177 2.39 -2.72 -6.14
N ARG A 178 3.45 -3.39 -6.62
CA ARG A 178 4.38 -2.81 -7.61
C ARG A 178 3.75 -2.64 -8.99
N ARG A 179 2.96 -3.60 -9.44
CA ARG A 179 2.22 -3.49 -10.70
C ARG A 179 1.25 -2.30 -10.67
N VAL A 180 0.53 -2.11 -9.58
CA VAL A 180 -0.38 -0.96 -9.40
C VAL A 180 0.40 0.36 -9.42
N ARG A 181 1.55 0.46 -8.72
CA ARG A 181 2.41 1.66 -8.79
C ARG A 181 2.94 1.97 -10.19
N HIS A 182 3.18 0.95 -10.99
CA HIS A 182 3.60 1.15 -12.38
C HIS A 182 2.46 1.71 -13.22
N TRP A 183 1.27 1.13 -13.11
CA TRP A 183 0.08 1.63 -13.80
C TRP A 183 -0.29 3.04 -13.38
N ASP A 184 -0.16 3.36 -12.10
CA ASP A 184 -0.33 4.70 -11.56
C ASP A 184 0.54 5.71 -12.32
N ARG A 185 1.86 5.49 -12.35
CA ARG A 185 2.83 6.36 -13.02
C ARG A 185 2.60 6.47 -14.53
N LEU A 186 2.27 5.35 -15.18
CA LEU A 186 1.99 5.32 -16.60
C LEU A 186 0.76 6.16 -16.93
N LYS A 187 -0.30 6.01 -16.12
CA LYS A 187 -1.54 6.77 -16.27
C LYS A 187 -1.34 8.26 -16.01
N THR A 188 -0.51 8.63 -15.02
CA THR A 188 -0.12 10.03 -14.81
C THR A 188 0.51 10.64 -16.06
N LEU A 189 1.44 9.93 -16.70
CA LEU A 189 2.08 10.38 -17.94
C LEU A 189 1.08 10.49 -19.11
N GLU A 190 0.20 9.50 -19.25
CA GLU A 190 -0.85 9.48 -20.28
C GLU A 190 -1.82 10.66 -20.12
N ILE A 191 -2.24 11.00 -18.89
CA ILE A 191 -3.10 12.17 -18.64
C ILE A 191 -2.34 13.48 -18.92
N CYS A 192 -1.11 13.59 -18.43
CA CYS A 192 -0.29 14.78 -18.63
C CYS A 192 0.01 15.07 -20.09
N PHE A 193 0.11 14.04 -20.94
CA PHE A 193 0.31 14.20 -22.37
C PHE A 193 -0.77 15.05 -23.04
N TRP A 194 -2.03 14.92 -22.60
CA TRP A 194 -3.18 15.62 -23.16
C TRP A 194 -3.40 17.02 -22.60
N ILE A 195 -2.63 17.43 -21.57
CA ILE A 195 -2.73 18.77 -20.99
C ILE A 195 -2.02 19.77 -21.93
N PRO A 196 -2.72 20.78 -22.44
CA PRO A 196 -2.10 21.81 -23.28
C PRO A 196 -1.11 22.65 -22.46
N ASP A 197 0.00 23.05 -23.09
CA ASP A 197 1.05 23.91 -22.55
C ASP A 197 1.70 23.39 -21.24
N ILE A 198 1.60 22.09 -20.97
CA ILE A 198 2.17 21.50 -19.75
C ILE A 198 3.69 21.65 -19.70
N ASP A 199 4.37 21.58 -20.84
CA ASP A 199 5.83 21.70 -20.94
C ASP A 199 6.28 23.12 -20.54
N ASP A 200 5.62 24.15 -21.06
CA ASP A 200 5.91 25.56 -20.72
C ASP A 200 5.68 25.88 -19.23
N ARG A 201 4.68 25.24 -18.62
CA ARG A 201 4.36 25.40 -17.19
C ARG A 201 5.37 24.72 -16.27
N LEU A 202 6.05 23.67 -16.76
CA LEU A 202 7.06 22.96 -16.00
C LEU A 202 8.43 23.64 -16.15
N ASP A 203 8.75 24.15 -17.34
CA ASP A 203 10.00 24.88 -17.63
C ASP A 203 10.04 26.29 -17.01
N SER A 204 8.88 26.88 -16.68
CA SER A 204 8.78 28.20 -16.02
C SER A 204 8.96 28.18 -14.50
N THR A 205 9.23 27.01 -13.91
CA THR A 205 9.55 26.88 -12.49
C THR A 205 11.06 27.10 -12.29
N PRO A 206 11.49 28.17 -11.57
CA PRO A 206 12.90 28.51 -11.41
C PRO A 206 13.70 27.53 -10.56
#